data_AF-A0A6B3F5S5-F1
#
_entry.id   AF-A0A6B3F5S5-F1
#
_cell.length_a   1.000
_cell.length_b   1.000
_cell.length_c   1.000
_cell.angle_alpha   90.00
_cell.angle_beta   90.00
_cell.angle_gamma   90.00
#
_symmetry.space_group_name_H-M   'P 1'
#
loop_
_entity.id
_entity.type
_entity.pdbx_description
1 polymer ?
#
loop_
_entity_poly.entity_id
_entity_poly.type
_entity_poly.pdbx_seq_one_letter_code
_entity_poly.pdbx_strand_id
1 'polypeptide(L)'
;RWVIDPVDGTVNYLYGLPSWCVSIAAQRDGETIVGVVDAPVRGEVYHAVRGGGAWLGERALRVRPPAEEGRALVGTGFGYLAERRAHQAEVIAGLITSVRDIRRGGSAAIDLCDVAAGRLDAYYERGLNPWDYAAG
;
A
#
# COMPACT_ATOMS: atom_id res chain seq x y z
N ARG A 1 17.54 -12.47 -2.40
CA ARG A 1 16.53 -13.19 -1.60
C ARG A 1 15.13 -12.84 -2.10
N TRP A 2 14.17 -13.73 -1.93
CA TRP A 2 12.76 -13.45 -2.16
C TRP A 2 12.11 -12.97 -0.87
N VAL A 3 11.23 -11.98 -0.97
CA VAL A 3 10.41 -11.47 0.13
C VAL A 3 8.97 -11.58 -0.33
N ILE A 4 8.16 -12.37 0.37
CA ILE A 4 6.84 -12.80 -0.12
C ILE A 4 5.83 -12.64 1.00
N ASP A 5 4.71 -11.95 0.71
CA ASP A 5 3.48 -12.09 1.46
C ASP A 5 2.46 -12.86 0.61
N PRO A 6 2.11 -14.10 0.98
CA PRO A 6 1.15 -14.88 0.22
C PRO A 6 -0.28 -14.34 0.29
N VAL A 7 -0.65 -13.57 1.33
CA VAL A 7 -1.99 -12.98 1.50
C VAL A 7 -1.90 -11.71 2.37
N ASP A 8 -1.52 -10.59 1.77
CA ASP A 8 -1.67 -9.27 2.40
C ASP A 8 -3.15 -8.88 2.41
N GLY A 9 -3.64 -8.43 3.56
CA GLY A 9 -5.07 -8.25 3.82
C GLY A 9 -5.80 -9.53 4.23
N THR A 10 -5.15 -10.39 5.02
CA THR A 10 -5.73 -11.64 5.55
C THR A 10 -7.14 -11.47 6.14
N VAL A 11 -7.41 -10.39 6.89
CA VAL A 11 -8.76 -10.11 7.41
C VAL A 11 -9.75 -9.84 6.28
N ASN A 12 -9.37 -9.08 5.25
CA ASN A 12 -10.24 -8.85 4.10
C ASN A 12 -10.53 -10.16 3.35
N TYR A 13 -9.50 -10.99 3.13
CA TYR A 13 -9.66 -12.32 2.53
C TYR A 13 -10.66 -13.18 3.30
N LEU A 14 -10.50 -13.30 4.62
CA LEU A 14 -11.38 -14.11 5.48
C LEU A 14 -12.83 -13.63 5.50
N TYR A 15 -13.05 -12.33 5.35
CA TYR A 15 -14.39 -11.72 5.35
C TYR A 15 -14.98 -11.55 3.94
N GLY A 16 -14.30 -12.03 2.89
CA GLY A 16 -14.76 -11.90 1.51
C GLY A 16 -14.76 -10.47 0.96
N LEU A 17 -13.96 -9.58 1.55
CA LEU A 17 -13.78 -8.20 1.07
C LEU A 17 -12.76 -8.16 -0.09
N PRO A 18 -12.93 -7.27 -1.07
CA PRO A 18 -12.18 -7.33 -2.33
C PRO A 18 -10.76 -6.78 -2.27
N SER A 19 -10.27 -6.33 -1.10
CA SER A 19 -8.99 -5.64 -0.98
C SER A 19 -7.94 -6.50 -0.28
N TRP A 20 -7.40 -7.47 -1.00
CA TRP A 20 -6.27 -8.30 -0.58
C TRP A 20 -5.45 -8.70 -1.82
N CYS A 21 -4.19 -9.07 -1.61
CA CYS A 21 -3.27 -9.40 -2.70
C CYS A 21 -2.20 -10.43 -2.31
N VAL A 22 -1.50 -10.93 -3.32
CA VAL A 22 -0.19 -11.57 -3.17
C VAL A 22 0.89 -10.52 -3.47
N SER A 23 1.90 -10.42 -2.61
CA SER A 23 3.01 -9.47 -2.75
C SER A 23 4.35 -10.23 -2.86
N ILE A 24 5.13 -9.97 -3.91
CA ILE A 24 6.40 -10.63 -4.18
C ILE A 24 7.45 -9.61 -4.55
N ALA A 25 8.55 -9.59 -3.80
CA ALA A 25 9.73 -8.80 -4.12
C ALA A 25 10.99 -9.66 -4.26
N ALA A 26 11.83 -9.30 -5.21
CA ALA A 26 13.19 -9.82 -5.31
C ALA A 26 14.18 -8.76 -4.81
N GLN A 27 15.03 -9.16 -3.85
CA GLN A 27 16.06 -8.30 -3.29
C GLN A 27 17.47 -8.82 -3.62
N ARG A 28 18.36 -7.91 -4.02
CA ARG A 28 19.79 -8.16 -4.23
C ARG A 28 20.58 -7.18 -3.37
N ASP A 29 21.52 -7.68 -2.58
CA ASP A 29 22.40 -6.88 -1.71
C ASP A 29 21.63 -5.94 -0.77
N GLY A 30 20.48 -6.40 -0.25
CA GLY A 30 19.62 -5.64 0.65
C GLY A 30 18.61 -4.72 -0.04
N GLU A 31 18.67 -4.58 -1.36
CA GLU A 31 17.84 -3.65 -2.13
C GLU A 31 16.79 -4.38 -2.97
N THR A 32 15.55 -3.87 -2.99
CA THR A 32 14.50 -4.37 -3.88
C THR A 32 14.81 -3.98 -5.33
N ILE A 33 14.89 -4.99 -6.20
CA ILE A 33 15.17 -4.82 -7.63
C ILE A 33 13.94 -5.13 -8.51
N VAL A 34 13.00 -5.92 -8.01
CA VAL A 34 11.73 -6.27 -8.67
C VAL A 34 10.64 -6.33 -7.61
N GLY A 35 9.46 -5.80 -7.91
CA GLY A 35 8.24 -5.92 -7.11
C GLY A 35 7.05 -6.31 -7.99
N VAL A 36 6.21 -7.22 -7.50
CA VAL A 36 4.95 -7.63 -8.12
C VAL A 36 3.87 -7.71 -7.02
N VAL A 37 2.72 -7.09 -7.27
CA VAL A 37 1.53 -7.19 -6.42
C VAL A 37 0.36 -7.63 -7.30
N ASP A 38 -0.18 -8.81 -7.02
CA ASP A 38 -1.36 -9.35 -7.70
C ASP A 38 -2.59 -9.20 -6.79
N ALA A 39 -3.52 -8.33 -7.18
CA ALA A 39 -4.81 -8.11 -6.51
C ALA A 39 -5.91 -8.84 -7.30
N PRO A 40 -6.14 -10.14 -7.04
CA PRO A 40 -6.92 -11.01 -7.93
C PRO A 40 -8.39 -10.61 -8.04
N VAL A 41 -9.00 -10.13 -6.94
CA VAL A 41 -10.40 -9.69 -6.95
C VAL A 41 -10.59 -8.40 -7.75
N ARG A 42 -9.54 -7.56 -7.84
CA ARG A 42 -9.54 -6.36 -8.68
C ARG A 42 -9.20 -6.68 -10.14
N GLY A 43 -8.61 -7.85 -10.42
CA GLY A 43 -8.05 -8.17 -11.73
C GLY A 43 -6.83 -7.30 -12.08
N GLU A 44 -6.06 -6.89 -11.06
CA GLU A 44 -4.98 -5.91 -11.19
C GLU A 44 -3.65 -6.53 -10.82
N VAL A 45 -2.68 -6.48 -11.74
CA VAL A 45 -1.30 -6.89 -11.49
C VAL A 45 -0.40 -5.68 -11.64
N TYR A 46 0.17 -5.26 -10.52
CA TYR A 46 1.16 -4.20 -10.43
C TYR A 46 2.55 -4.82 -10.52
N HIS A 47 3.46 -4.21 -11.27
CA HIS A 47 4.84 -4.66 -11.34
C HIS A 47 5.80 -3.51 -11.55
N ALA A 48 7.02 -3.66 -11.03
CA ALA A 48 8.09 -2.70 -11.18
C ALA A 48 9.45 -3.39 -11.21
N VAL A 49 10.36 -2.83 -12.00
CA VAL A 49 11.79 -3.18 -12.00
C VAL A 49 12.57 -1.91 -11.72
N ARG A 50 13.58 -1.99 -10.86
CA ARG A 50 14.41 -0.83 -10.53
C ARG A 50 14.99 -0.20 -11.80
N GLY A 51 14.76 1.10 -11.97
CA GLY A 51 15.17 1.86 -13.16
C GLY A 51 14.26 1.68 -14.39
N GLY A 52 13.31 0.75 -14.36
CA GLY A 52 12.35 0.45 -15.45
C GLY A 52 10.95 1.03 -15.25
N GLY A 53 10.70 1.73 -14.15
CA GLY A 53 9.38 2.28 -13.80
C GLY A 53 8.43 1.25 -13.17
N ALA A 54 7.19 1.68 -12.94
CA ALA A 54 6.12 0.89 -12.36
C ALA A 54 4.91 0.85 -13.32
N TRP A 55 4.17 -0.25 -13.28
CA TRP A 55 3.17 -0.60 -14.29
C TRP A 55 1.97 -1.29 -13.63
N LEU A 56 0.79 -1.09 -14.19
CA LEU A 56 -0.42 -1.89 -13.94
C LEU A 56 -0.82 -2.57 -15.24
N GLY A 57 -0.56 -3.88 -15.34
CA GLY A 57 -0.55 -4.58 -16.61
C GLY A 57 0.43 -3.92 -17.60
N GLU A 58 -0.10 -3.40 -18.71
CA GLU A 58 0.68 -2.69 -19.73
C GLU A 58 0.72 -1.16 -19.51
N ARG A 59 -0.05 -0.63 -18.54
CA ARG A 59 -0.17 0.81 -18.32
C ARG A 59 0.90 1.31 -17.36
N ALA A 60 1.75 2.22 -17.81
CA ALA A 60 2.72 2.91 -16.96
C ALA A 60 2.02 3.67 -15.82
N LEU A 61 2.59 3.61 -14.63
CA LEU A 61 2.10 4.28 -13.44
C LEU A 61 2.87 5.57 -13.16
N ARG A 62 2.18 6.52 -12.55
CA ARG A 62 2.76 7.77 -12.07
C ARG A 62 1.93 8.26 -10.89
N VAL A 63 2.64 8.60 -9.81
CA VAL A 63 2.04 9.28 -8.66
C VAL A 63 1.39 10.60 -9.08
N ARG A 64 0.37 11.04 -8.34
CA ARG A 64 -0.21 12.37 -8.54
C ARG A 64 0.82 13.46 -8.25
N PRO A 65 0.69 14.64 -8.90
CA PRO A 65 1.38 15.82 -8.40
C PRO A 65 0.91 16.12 -6.97
N PRO A 66 1.70 16.86 -6.16
CA PRO A 66 1.29 17.24 -4.81
C PRO A 66 -0.10 17.84 -4.80
N ALA A 67 -0.96 17.32 -3.93
CA ALA A 67 -2.31 17.84 -3.75
C ALA A 67 -2.24 19.23 -3.11
N GLU A 68 -3.20 20.08 -3.48
CA GLU A 68 -3.44 21.33 -2.75
C GLU A 68 -3.86 21.02 -1.29
N GLU A 69 -3.71 22.00 -0.41
CA GLU A 69 -4.11 21.90 0.99
C GLU A 69 -5.57 21.44 1.13
N GLY A 70 -5.81 20.48 2.03
CA GLY A 70 -7.15 19.90 2.23
C GLY A 70 -7.66 19.02 1.08
N ARG A 71 -6.86 18.75 0.03
CA ARG A 71 -7.29 17.95 -1.13
C ARG A 71 -6.69 16.55 -1.21
N ALA A 72 -5.70 16.24 -0.37
CA ALA A 72 -5.04 14.93 -0.33
C ALA A 72 -5.97 13.82 0.17
N LEU A 73 -6.03 12.70 -0.54
CA LEU A 73 -6.64 11.45 -0.10
C LEU A 73 -5.55 10.52 0.47
N VAL A 74 -5.58 10.29 1.77
CA VAL A 74 -4.49 9.58 2.46
C VAL A 74 -4.93 8.19 2.90
N GLY A 75 -4.19 7.17 2.49
CA GLY A 75 -4.35 5.80 2.96
C GLY A 75 -3.65 5.56 4.30
N THR A 76 -4.21 4.68 5.14
CA THR A 76 -3.57 4.22 6.37
C THR A 76 -4.01 2.80 6.75
N GLY A 77 -3.23 2.18 7.63
CA GLY A 77 -3.53 0.91 8.26
C GLY A 77 -3.45 0.99 9.79
N PHE A 78 -3.95 -0.04 10.46
CA PHE A 78 -3.93 -0.15 11.92
C PHE A 78 -3.24 -1.45 12.31
N GLY A 79 -2.21 -1.35 13.14
CA GLY A 79 -1.54 -2.54 13.66
C GLY A 79 -2.41 -3.30 14.65
N TYR A 80 -2.04 -4.55 14.94
CA TYR A 80 -2.84 -5.42 15.80
C TYR A 80 -2.78 -5.06 17.30
N LEU A 81 -1.68 -4.46 17.76
CA LEU A 81 -1.49 -4.10 19.17
C LEU A 81 -2.34 -2.88 19.56
N ALA A 82 -3.05 -2.96 20.68
CA ALA A 82 -3.96 -1.91 21.15
C ALA A 82 -3.25 -0.56 21.37
N GLU A 83 -2.09 -0.57 22.02
CA GLU A 83 -1.25 0.62 22.24
C GLU A 83 -0.84 1.30 20.93
N ARG A 84 -0.53 0.50 19.90
CA ARG A 84 -0.17 1.01 18.57
C ARG A 84 -1.38 1.66 17.91
N ARG A 85 -2.56 1.05 18.01
CA ARG A 85 -3.81 1.61 17.47
C ARG A 85 -4.19 2.91 18.16
N ALA A 86 -4.01 3.02 19.47
CA ALA A 86 -4.26 4.25 20.21
C ALA A 86 -3.40 5.40 19.64
N HIS A 87 -2.09 5.16 19.48
CA HIS A 87 -1.21 6.15 18.87
C HIS A 87 -1.56 6.46 17.40
N GLN A 88 -1.92 5.46 16.60
CA GLN A 88 -2.36 5.69 15.22
C GLN A 88 -3.66 6.52 15.14
N ALA A 89 -4.56 6.38 16.13
CA ALA A 89 -5.76 7.21 16.22
C ALA A 89 -5.43 8.68 16.53
N GLU A 90 -4.41 8.95 17.38
CA GLU A 90 -3.92 10.32 17.61
C GLU A 90 -3.38 10.95 16.32
N VAL A 91 -2.63 10.18 15.52
CA VAL A 91 -2.12 10.64 14.22
C VAL A 91 -3.28 11.00 13.28
N ILE A 92 -4.32 10.16 13.21
CA ILE A 92 -5.52 10.47 12.42
C ILE A 92 -6.19 11.75 12.92
N ALA A 93 -6.36 11.89 14.24
CA ALA A 93 -7.00 13.08 14.81
C ALA A 93 -6.27 14.38 14.44
N GLY A 94 -4.93 14.35 14.33
CA GLY A 94 -4.14 15.49 13.87
C GLY A 94 -4.19 15.74 12.35
N LEU A 95 -4.48 14.72 11.54
CA LEU A 95 -4.49 14.81 10.08
C LEU A 95 -5.88 15.09 9.49
N ILE A 96 -6.94 14.59 10.12
CA ILE A 96 -8.28 14.48 9.51
C ILE A 96 -8.90 15.83 9.11
N THR A 97 -8.46 16.94 9.74
CA THR A 97 -8.94 18.30 9.42
C THR A 97 -8.19 18.97 8.26
N SER A 98 -7.06 18.39 7.84
CA SER A 98 -6.12 19.01 6.88
C SER A 98 -6.01 18.24 5.57
N VAL A 99 -6.70 17.11 5.46
CA VAL A 99 -6.76 16.24 4.27
C VAL A 99 -8.20 16.19 3.75
N ARG A 100 -8.38 15.73 2.52
CA ARG A 100 -9.72 15.56 1.95
C ARG A 100 -10.49 14.47 2.66
N ASP A 101 -9.84 13.32 2.83
CA ASP A 101 -10.44 12.12 3.41
C ASP A 101 -9.34 11.09 3.73
N ILE A 102 -9.69 10.09 4.53
CA ILE A 102 -8.83 8.97 4.91
C ILE A 102 -9.39 7.68 4.29
N ARG A 103 -8.50 6.83 3.76
CA ARG A 103 -8.82 5.46 3.35
C ARG A 103 -8.13 4.47 4.27
N ARG A 104 -8.87 3.43 4.68
CA ARG A 104 -8.32 2.29 5.40
C ARG A 104 -8.65 1.05 4.56
N GLY A 105 -7.78 0.73 3.59
CA GLY A 105 -7.99 -0.33 2.61
C GLY A 105 -7.81 -1.74 3.19
N GLY A 106 -6.90 -1.88 4.16
CA GLY A 106 -6.66 -3.14 4.87
C GLY A 106 -5.72 -4.11 4.15
N SER A 107 -5.01 -3.65 3.13
CA SER A 107 -3.88 -4.32 2.48
C SER A 107 -2.84 -3.25 2.17
N ALA A 108 -1.69 -3.33 2.85
CA ALA A 108 -0.65 -2.31 2.75
C ALA A 108 -0.01 -2.29 1.35
N ALA A 109 0.18 -3.46 0.73
CA ALA A 109 0.80 -3.56 -0.59
C ALA A 109 -0.14 -2.97 -1.67
N ILE A 110 -1.45 -3.19 -1.57
CA ILE A 110 -2.43 -2.53 -2.43
C ILE A 110 -2.46 -1.02 -2.20
N ASP A 111 -2.45 -0.56 -0.94
CA ASP A 111 -2.51 0.87 -0.66
C ASP A 111 -1.26 1.60 -1.20
N LEU A 112 -0.08 0.99 -1.12
CA LEU A 112 1.15 1.48 -1.78
C LEU A 112 1.02 1.51 -3.31
N CYS A 113 0.49 0.45 -3.91
CA CYS A 113 0.21 0.38 -5.35
C CYS A 113 -0.82 1.45 -5.79
N ASP A 114 -1.81 1.73 -4.95
CA ASP A 114 -2.81 2.77 -5.20
C ASP A 114 -2.19 4.17 -5.10
N VAL A 115 -1.14 4.40 -4.29
CA VAL A 115 -0.32 5.62 -4.37
C VAL A 115 0.43 5.68 -5.71
N ALA A 116 1.12 4.61 -6.10
CA ALA A 116 1.86 4.56 -7.37
C ALA A 116 0.95 4.80 -8.59
N ALA A 117 -0.29 4.31 -8.54
CA ALA A 117 -1.30 4.49 -9.58
C ALA A 117 -2.06 5.82 -9.50
N GLY A 118 -1.78 6.67 -8.51
CA GLY A 118 -2.46 7.94 -8.31
C GLY A 118 -3.93 7.78 -7.92
N ARG A 119 -4.30 6.70 -7.22
CA ARG A 119 -5.60 6.53 -6.56
C ARG A 119 -5.59 7.08 -5.14
N LEU A 120 -4.43 7.08 -4.50
CA LEU A 120 -4.15 7.77 -3.24
C LEU A 120 -3.05 8.82 -3.47
N ASP A 121 -3.05 9.86 -2.64
CA ASP A 121 -2.00 10.88 -2.65
C ASP A 121 -0.83 10.50 -1.72
N ALA A 122 -1.12 9.76 -0.65
CA ALA A 122 -0.11 9.26 0.29
C ALA A 122 -0.60 8.01 1.04
N TYR A 123 0.35 7.29 1.63
CA TYR A 123 0.09 6.18 2.54
C TYR A 123 0.97 6.31 3.79
N TYR A 124 0.42 5.99 4.96
CA TYR A 124 1.22 5.81 6.18
C TYR A 124 0.70 4.67 7.04
N GLU A 125 1.61 3.91 7.63
CA GLU A 125 1.28 2.88 8.63
C GLU A 125 2.49 2.63 9.55
N ARG A 126 2.22 2.14 10.77
CA ARG A 126 3.26 1.75 11.70
C ARG A 126 3.25 0.24 11.96
N GLY A 127 4.46 -0.32 11.98
CA GLY A 127 4.70 -1.70 12.42
C GLY A 127 4.39 -2.75 11.36
N LEU A 128 4.59 -2.39 10.10
CA LEU A 128 4.67 -3.30 8.97
C LEU A 128 5.94 -4.14 9.04
N ASN A 129 5.84 -5.35 8.53
CA ASN A 129 6.95 -6.25 8.26
C ASN A 129 7.49 -6.03 6.85
N PRO A 130 8.72 -6.48 6.55
CA PRO A 130 9.32 -6.30 5.22
C PRO A 130 8.48 -6.81 4.05
N TRP A 131 7.73 -7.89 4.22
CA TRP A 131 6.89 -8.44 3.14
C TRP A 131 5.64 -7.60 2.82
N ASP A 132 5.19 -6.77 3.77
CA ASP A 132 4.02 -5.90 3.58
C ASP A 132 4.32 -4.73 2.61
N TYR A 133 5.59 -4.32 2.48
CA TYR A 133 5.97 -3.14 1.70
C TYR A 133 7.10 -3.37 0.69
N ALA A 134 7.79 -4.51 0.70
CA ALA A 134 8.97 -4.69 -0.16
C ALA A 134 8.67 -4.61 -1.66
N ALA A 135 7.44 -4.93 -2.09
CA ALA A 135 7.03 -4.93 -3.50
C ALA A 135 6.25 -3.67 -3.92
N GLY A 136 5.53 -3.05 -2.98
CA GLY A 136 4.65 -1.90 -3.20
C GLY A 136 5.39 -0.57 -3.33
#